data_AF-A0A5B9QXY5-F1
#
_entry.id   AF-A0A5B9QXY5-F1
#
_cell.length_a   1.000
_cell.length_b   1.000
_cell.length_c   1.000
_cell.angle_alpha   90.00
_cell.angle_beta   90.00
_cell.angle_gamma   90.00
#
_symmetry.space_group_name_H-M   'P 1'
#
loop_
_entity.id
_entity.type
_entity.pdbx_description
1 polymer ?
#
loop_
_entity_poly.entity_id
_entity_poly.type
_entity_poly.pdbx_seq_one_letter_code
_entity_poly.pdbx_strand_id
1 'polypeptide(L)'
;MTPALNAFLERFAELGGDANGWLQSKSRYPTLTLPAKHKDVGPLCIDDNGDELTLEVGTKHHTHFSGYNYDGDSDDSRLLAAAHDAARFAIDVIADRVCITTDYLDDRCIGCSHFYLDAENVTADTVRDSLIGVRGGNIRSDRFLWSSPLQVNGG
;
A
#
# COMPACT_ATOMS: atom_id res chain seq x y z
N MET A 1 -13.95 2.56 -16.46
CA MET A 1 -12.65 2.79 -15.80
C MET A 1 -12.40 4.28 -15.86
N THR A 2 -11.92 4.90 -14.79
CA THR A 2 -11.61 6.34 -14.79
C THR A 2 -10.27 6.58 -15.48
N PRO A 3 -9.98 7.81 -15.95
CA PRO A 3 -8.67 8.15 -16.50
C PRO A 3 -7.53 7.87 -15.51
N ALA A 4 -7.72 8.17 -14.22
CA ALA A 4 -6.71 7.95 -13.19
C ALA A 4 -6.41 6.46 -12.96
N LEU A 5 -7.43 5.61 -12.88
CA LEU A 5 -7.22 4.15 -12.75
C LEU A 5 -6.59 3.54 -14.01
N ASN A 6 -6.88 4.10 -15.20
CA ASN A 6 -6.20 3.67 -16.42
C ASN A 6 -4.72 4.06 -16.40
N ALA A 7 -4.40 5.31 -16.02
CA ALA A 7 -3.02 5.78 -15.87
C ALA A 7 -2.24 4.99 -14.79
N PHE A 8 -2.91 4.61 -13.70
CA PHE A 8 -2.35 3.68 -12.71
C PHE A 8 -1.93 2.36 -13.36
N LEU A 9 -2.81 1.70 -14.13
CA LEU A 9 -2.51 0.42 -14.78
C LEU A 9 -1.41 0.53 -15.84
N GLU A 10 -1.44 1.58 -16.65
CA GLU A 10 -0.40 1.87 -17.65
C GLU A 10 0.96 2.02 -16.96
N ARG A 11 1.03 2.87 -15.94
CA ARG A 11 2.26 3.08 -15.19
C ARG A 11 2.72 1.82 -14.45
N PHE A 12 1.79 1.06 -13.88
CA PHE A 12 2.09 -0.20 -13.22
C PHE A 12 2.73 -1.21 -14.19
N ALA A 13 2.22 -1.29 -15.42
CA ALA A 13 2.80 -2.12 -16.48
C ALA A 13 4.19 -1.64 -16.93
N GLU A 14 4.38 -0.33 -17.09
CA GLU A 14 5.70 0.25 -17.42
C GLU A 14 6.77 -0.08 -16.37
N LEU A 15 6.37 -0.18 -15.11
CA LEU A 15 7.25 -0.55 -14.00
C LEU A 15 7.46 -2.08 -13.88
N GLY A 16 6.90 -2.87 -14.80
CA GLY A 16 7.08 -4.32 -14.87
C GLY A 16 6.01 -5.13 -14.13
N GLY A 17 4.93 -4.50 -13.66
CA GLY A 17 3.79 -5.19 -13.07
C GLY A 17 2.86 -5.83 -14.10
N ASP A 18 2.11 -6.87 -13.70
CA ASP A 18 1.06 -7.46 -14.54
C ASP A 18 -0.26 -6.70 -14.37
N ALA A 19 -0.54 -5.75 -15.27
CA ALA A 19 -1.78 -5.00 -15.27
C ALA A 19 -3.04 -5.87 -15.44
N ASN A 20 -2.93 -7.05 -16.10
CA ASN A 20 -4.07 -7.95 -16.29
C ASN A 20 -4.46 -8.70 -15.01
N GLY A 21 -3.58 -8.71 -14.01
CA GLY A 21 -3.86 -9.29 -12.70
C GLY A 21 -4.90 -8.48 -11.89
N TRP A 22 -5.15 -7.22 -12.27
CA TRP A 22 -6.08 -6.34 -11.58
C TRP A 22 -7.51 -6.56 -12.04
N LEU A 23 -8.39 -6.90 -11.09
CA LEU A 23 -9.80 -7.14 -11.31
C LEU A 23 -10.58 -5.85 -11.06
N GLN A 24 -11.32 -5.38 -12.07
CA GLN A 24 -12.20 -4.23 -11.90
C GLN A 24 -13.52 -4.65 -11.25
N SER A 25 -13.92 -3.95 -10.19
CA SER A 25 -15.28 -4.06 -9.64
C SER A 25 -16.10 -2.80 -9.95
N LYS A 26 -17.43 -2.98 -10.09
CA LYS A 26 -18.38 -1.87 -10.21
C LYS A 26 -18.96 -1.59 -8.83
N SER A 27 -18.23 -0.83 -8.01
CA SER A 27 -18.71 -0.33 -6.72
C SER A 27 -19.22 1.12 -6.86
N ARG A 28 -19.63 1.76 -5.74
CA ARG A 28 -19.96 3.20 -5.71
C ARG A 28 -18.80 4.05 -6.23
N TYR A 29 -17.57 3.64 -5.94
CA TYR A 29 -16.35 4.18 -6.53
C TYR A 29 -15.71 3.12 -7.44
N PRO A 30 -15.22 3.50 -8.63
CA PRO A 30 -14.44 2.58 -9.45
C PRO A 30 -13.24 2.05 -8.65
N THR A 31 -13.08 0.73 -8.60
CA THR A 31 -12.02 0.08 -7.84
C THR A 31 -11.35 -1.00 -8.67
N LEU A 32 -10.02 -1.08 -8.59
CA LEU A 32 -9.22 -2.19 -9.09
C LEU A 32 -8.69 -2.99 -7.91
N THR A 33 -8.72 -4.32 -8.02
CA THR A 33 -8.25 -5.23 -6.98
C THR A 33 -7.24 -6.22 -7.52
N LEU A 34 -6.04 -6.25 -6.95
CA LEU A 34 -5.06 -7.32 -7.16
C LEU A 34 -5.23 -8.37 -6.06
N PRO A 35 -5.46 -9.66 -6.41
CA PRO A 35 -5.64 -10.71 -5.42
C PRO A 35 -4.47 -10.82 -4.43
N ALA A 36 -4.80 -11.27 -3.22
CA ALA A 36 -3.83 -11.48 -2.16
C ALA A 36 -2.73 -12.45 -2.58
N LYS A 37 -1.45 -12.08 -2.36
CA LYS A 37 -0.33 -13.03 -2.39
C LYS A 37 -0.35 -13.91 -1.14
N HIS A 38 -0.70 -13.33 0.01
CA HIS A 38 -0.81 -14.03 1.29
C HIS A 38 -2.15 -13.71 1.96
N LYS A 39 -2.89 -14.75 2.36
CA LYS A 39 -4.26 -14.63 2.90
C LYS A 39 -4.37 -13.71 4.13
N ASP A 40 -3.35 -13.71 4.99
CA ASP A 40 -3.36 -12.95 6.25
C ASP A 40 -3.00 -11.47 6.05
N VAL A 41 -2.45 -11.12 4.89
CA VAL A 41 -2.15 -9.73 4.51
C VAL A 41 -3.35 -9.13 3.79
N GLY A 42 -3.99 -9.88 2.88
CA GLY A 42 -5.18 -9.45 2.12
C GLY A 42 -4.86 -9.08 0.67
N PRO A 43 -5.81 -8.53 -0.12
CA PRO A 43 -5.62 -8.03 -1.50
C PRO A 43 -5.13 -6.56 -1.55
N LEU A 44 -4.59 -6.11 -2.68
CA LEU A 44 -4.38 -4.67 -2.93
C LEU A 44 -5.61 -4.12 -3.60
N CYS A 45 -6.14 -3.01 -3.11
CA CYS A 45 -7.28 -2.34 -3.73
C CYS A 45 -6.92 -0.89 -3.98
N ILE A 46 -7.14 -0.39 -5.20
CA ILE A 46 -7.07 1.04 -5.48
C ILE A 46 -8.42 1.55 -5.90
N ASP A 47 -8.93 2.55 -5.19
CA ASP A 47 -10.15 3.27 -5.54
C ASP A 47 -9.87 4.72 -5.93
N ASP A 48 -10.72 5.23 -6.82
CA ASP A 48 -10.72 6.61 -7.28
C ASP A 48 -12.02 7.28 -6.83
N ASN A 49 -11.88 8.26 -5.93
CA ASN A 49 -13.00 9.02 -5.37
C ASN A 49 -13.25 10.36 -6.09
N GLY A 50 -12.43 10.69 -7.10
CA GLY A 50 -12.55 11.87 -7.95
C GLY A 50 -11.51 12.96 -7.72
N ASP A 51 -10.95 13.08 -6.51
CA ASP A 51 -9.88 14.03 -6.17
C ASP A 51 -8.61 13.35 -5.62
N GLU A 52 -8.72 12.05 -5.32
CA GLU A 52 -7.67 11.25 -4.72
C GLU A 52 -7.79 9.77 -5.14
N LEU A 53 -6.63 9.12 -5.20
CA LEU A 53 -6.55 7.66 -5.24
C LEU A 53 -6.18 7.15 -3.85
N THR A 54 -6.92 6.15 -3.36
CA THR A 54 -6.58 5.45 -2.12
C THR A 54 -6.13 4.04 -2.47
N LEU A 55 -4.90 3.68 -2.07
CA LEU A 55 -4.41 2.30 -2.19
C LEU A 55 -4.46 1.62 -0.83
N GLU A 56 -5.34 0.63 -0.70
CA GLU A 56 -5.47 -0.25 0.47
C GLU A 56 -4.57 -1.49 0.32
N VAL A 57 -3.95 -1.89 1.44
CA VAL A 57 -3.21 -3.13 1.59
C VAL A 57 -3.95 -4.02 2.58
N GLY A 58 -4.75 -4.94 2.02
CA GLY A 58 -5.70 -5.76 2.75
C GLY A 58 -6.64 -4.94 3.61
N THR A 59 -6.78 -5.32 4.88
CA THR A 59 -7.55 -4.57 5.89
C THR A 59 -6.65 -3.85 6.89
N LYS A 60 -5.36 -3.72 6.57
CA LYS A 60 -4.31 -3.34 7.53
C LYS A 60 -3.89 -1.89 7.40
N HIS A 61 -3.75 -1.41 6.16
CA HIS A 61 -3.19 -0.09 5.87
C HIS A 61 -3.80 0.47 4.59
N HIS A 62 -3.82 1.79 4.45
CA HIS A 62 -4.07 2.47 3.19
C HIS A 62 -3.21 3.72 3.07
N THR A 63 -2.90 4.10 1.84
CA THR A 63 -2.17 5.33 1.53
C THR A 63 -3.01 6.17 0.56
N HIS A 64 -3.13 7.45 0.89
CA HIS A 64 -3.83 8.45 0.09
C HIS A 64 -2.86 9.14 -0.88
N PHE A 65 -3.24 9.21 -2.14
CA PHE A 65 -2.53 9.92 -3.22
C PHE A 65 -3.44 11.01 -3.77
N SER A 66 -3.49 12.13 -3.06
CA SER A 66 -4.40 13.22 -3.40
C SER A 66 -3.83 14.10 -4.50
N GLY A 67 -4.64 14.46 -5.51
CA GLY A 67 -4.19 15.31 -6.61
C GLY A 67 -3.61 16.64 -6.14
N TYR A 68 -4.16 17.24 -5.08
CA TYR A 68 -3.67 18.53 -4.56
C TYR A 68 -2.22 18.50 -4.02
N ASN A 69 -1.62 17.33 -3.80
CA ASN A 69 -0.22 17.20 -3.40
C ASN A 69 0.77 17.27 -4.58
N TYR A 70 0.26 17.34 -5.82
CA TYR A 70 1.06 17.33 -7.04
C TYR A 70 0.90 18.64 -7.80
N ASP A 71 1.99 19.07 -8.44
CA ASP A 71 1.97 20.20 -9.36
C ASP A 71 1.28 19.82 -10.67
N GLY A 72 0.56 20.77 -11.26
CA GLY A 72 -0.13 20.58 -12.54
C GLY A 72 -1.07 21.72 -12.88
N ASP A 73 -1.36 21.86 -14.18
CA ASP A 73 -2.17 22.95 -14.73
C ASP A 73 -3.68 22.73 -14.54
N SER A 74 -4.09 21.50 -14.23
CA SER A 74 -5.48 21.12 -13.95
C SER A 74 -5.57 20.01 -12.90
N ASP A 75 -6.74 19.89 -12.25
CA ASP A 75 -7.00 18.82 -11.28
C ASP A 75 -6.81 17.43 -11.91
N ASP A 76 -7.27 17.23 -13.15
CA ASP A 76 -7.04 16.00 -13.92
C ASP A 76 -5.55 15.68 -14.06
N SER A 77 -4.72 16.66 -14.45
CA SER A 77 -3.28 16.44 -14.64
C SER A 77 -2.57 16.04 -13.34
N ARG A 78 -3.02 16.61 -12.21
CA ARG A 78 -2.49 16.30 -10.89
C ARG A 78 -2.92 14.93 -10.40
N LEU A 79 -4.17 14.53 -10.68
CA LEU A 79 -4.67 13.20 -10.33
C LEU A 79 -3.97 12.11 -11.16
N LEU A 80 -3.60 12.39 -12.42
CA LEU A 80 -2.76 11.49 -13.21
C LEU A 80 -1.35 11.32 -12.60
N ALA A 81 -0.75 12.40 -12.09
CA ALA A 81 0.52 12.32 -11.37
C ALA A 81 0.38 11.49 -10.08
N ALA A 82 -0.69 11.69 -9.33
CA ALA A 82 -1.02 10.86 -8.17
C ALA A 82 -1.18 9.38 -8.53
N ALA A 83 -1.78 9.07 -9.68
CA ALA A 83 -1.91 7.70 -10.18
C ALA A 83 -0.57 7.03 -10.46
N HIS A 84 0.41 7.78 -10.97
CA HIS A 84 1.74 7.25 -11.23
C HIS A 84 2.48 6.91 -9.92
N ASP A 85 2.35 7.75 -8.90
CA ASP A 85 2.97 7.50 -7.60
C ASP A 85 2.27 6.37 -6.84
N ALA A 86 0.94 6.26 -6.94
CA ALA A 86 0.19 5.11 -6.44
C ALA A 86 0.66 3.81 -7.11
N ALA A 87 0.88 3.81 -8.42
CA ALA A 87 1.40 2.65 -9.17
C ALA A 87 2.81 2.26 -8.72
N ARG A 88 3.70 3.23 -8.50
CA ARG A 88 5.04 2.99 -7.97
C ARG A 88 4.97 2.37 -6.57
N PHE A 89 4.16 2.94 -5.68
CA PHE A 89 3.99 2.41 -4.33
C PHE A 89 3.42 0.99 -4.34
N ALA A 90 2.46 0.67 -5.22
CA ALA A 90 1.95 -0.68 -5.38
C ALA A 90 3.04 -1.68 -5.81
N ILE A 91 3.92 -1.30 -6.74
CA ILE A 91 5.09 -2.13 -7.13
C ILE A 91 6.03 -2.33 -5.94
N ASP A 92 6.33 -1.27 -5.19
CA ASP A 92 7.21 -1.35 -4.03
C ASP A 92 6.65 -2.27 -2.94
N VAL A 93 5.33 -2.23 -2.70
CA VAL A 93 4.63 -3.16 -1.80
C VAL A 93 4.75 -4.59 -2.33
N ILE A 94 4.46 -4.84 -3.62
CA ILE A 94 4.52 -6.18 -4.23
C ILE A 94 5.93 -6.79 -4.19
N ALA A 95 6.95 -5.95 -4.36
CA ALA A 95 8.35 -6.31 -4.32
C ALA A 95 8.91 -6.44 -2.89
N ASP A 96 8.04 -6.39 -1.86
CA ASP A 96 8.41 -6.44 -0.45
C ASP A 96 9.47 -5.38 -0.06
N ARG A 97 9.41 -4.19 -0.67
CA ARG A 97 10.27 -3.03 -0.36
C ARG A 97 9.67 -2.13 0.72
N VAL A 98 8.40 -2.32 1.04
CA VAL A 98 7.65 -1.55 2.03
C VAL A 98 7.16 -2.49 3.12
N CYS A 99 7.50 -2.19 4.37
CA CYS A 99 6.92 -2.87 5.53
C CYS A 99 5.78 -2.04 6.08
N ILE A 100 4.66 -2.71 6.34
CA ILE A 100 3.47 -2.13 6.97
C ILE A 100 3.47 -2.50 8.44
N THR A 101 3.04 -1.57 9.29
CA THR A 101 2.84 -1.80 10.71
C THR A 101 1.43 -1.44 11.11
N THR A 102 0.88 -2.21 12.03
CA THR A 102 -0.39 -1.90 12.70
C THR A 102 -0.19 -2.00 14.20
N ASP A 103 -0.54 -0.93 14.91
CA ASP A 103 -0.32 -0.76 16.33
C ASP A 103 -1.64 -0.98 17.09
N TYR A 104 -1.58 -1.78 18.15
CA TYR A 104 -2.71 -2.14 18.99
C TYR A 104 -2.46 -1.79 20.45
N LEU A 105 -3.48 -1.23 21.10
CA LEU A 105 -3.57 -1.15 22.55
C LEU A 105 -4.67 -2.12 22.99
N ASP A 106 -4.27 -3.16 23.73
CA ASP A 106 -5.10 -4.35 23.94
C ASP A 106 -5.57 -4.93 22.58
N ASP A 107 -6.88 -5.07 22.37
CA ASP A 107 -7.46 -5.55 21.11
C ASP A 107 -7.85 -4.42 20.13
N ARG A 108 -7.62 -3.16 20.51
CA ARG A 108 -8.00 -2.01 19.69
C ARG A 108 -6.85 -1.56 18.79
N CYS A 109 -7.08 -1.53 17.48
CA CYS A 109 -6.18 -0.85 16.54
C CYS A 109 -6.15 0.66 16.85
N ILE A 110 -4.95 1.19 17.08
CA ILE A 110 -4.72 2.61 17.40
C ILE A 110 -3.94 3.34 16.31
N GLY A 111 -3.37 2.63 15.35
CA GLY A 111 -2.67 3.24 14.24
C GLY A 111 -2.17 2.21 13.22
N CYS A 112 -1.88 2.70 12.03
CA CYS A 112 -1.12 1.97 11.03
C CYS A 112 -0.09 2.92 10.39
N SER A 113 1.02 2.36 9.94
CA SER A 113 2.04 3.11 9.20
C SER A 113 2.76 2.20 8.23
N HIS A 114 3.62 2.78 7.40
CA HIS A 114 4.55 2.01 6.59
C HIS A 114 5.90 2.70 6.55
N PHE A 115 6.93 1.94 6.21
CA PHE A 115 8.27 2.46 5.95
C PHE A 115 8.93 1.68 4.83
N TYR A 116 9.80 2.36 4.10
CA TYR A 116 10.64 1.76 3.09
C TYR A 116 11.83 1.06 3.75
N LEU A 117 12.10 -0.18 3.35
CA LEU A 117 13.14 -0.99 3.97
C LEU A 117 14.55 -0.42 3.73
N ASP A 118 14.79 0.13 2.54
CA ASP A 118 16.08 0.73 2.18
C ASP A 118 16.39 2.00 2.97
N ALA A 119 15.38 2.83 3.24
CA ALA A 119 15.51 4.00 4.12
C ALA A 119 15.96 3.62 5.54
N GLU A 120 15.59 2.42 5.98
CA GLU A 120 15.90 1.90 7.31
C GLU A 120 17.10 0.93 7.32
N ASN A 121 17.82 0.81 6.20
CA ASN A 121 18.95 -0.11 6.01
C ASN A 121 18.65 -1.58 6.36
N VAL A 122 17.43 -2.04 6.07
CA VAL A 122 16.99 -3.43 6.23
C VAL A 122 16.51 -4.02 4.91
N THR A 123 16.29 -5.33 4.88
CA THR A 123 15.74 -6.08 3.74
C THR A 123 14.51 -6.87 4.17
N ALA A 124 13.80 -7.46 3.22
CA ALA A 124 12.66 -8.34 3.51
C ALA A 124 13.02 -9.48 4.47
N ASP A 125 14.26 -9.97 4.40
CA ASP A 125 14.76 -11.04 5.25
C ASP A 125 15.18 -10.55 6.64
N THR A 126 15.77 -9.35 6.74
CA THR A 126 16.35 -8.86 8.00
C THR A 126 15.39 -8.02 8.84
N VAL A 127 14.34 -7.45 8.24
CA VAL A 127 13.38 -6.60 8.97
C VAL A 127 12.68 -7.34 10.11
N ARG A 128 12.49 -8.67 9.96
CA ARG A 128 11.92 -9.54 11.01
C ARG A 128 12.68 -9.47 12.33
N ASP A 129 14.00 -9.39 12.25
CA ASP A 129 14.91 -9.38 13.41
C ASP A 129 15.23 -7.95 13.89
N SER A 130 14.66 -6.93 13.25
CA SER A 130 14.80 -5.53 13.65
C SER A 130 13.67 -5.08 14.61
N LEU A 131 13.91 -3.98 15.33
CA LEU A 131 12.88 -3.27 16.11
C LEU A 131 12.22 -2.11 15.33
N ILE A 132 12.54 -1.94 14.04
CA ILE A 132 11.98 -0.86 13.23
C ILE A 132 10.47 -1.06 13.09
N GLY A 133 9.72 0.03 13.30
CA GLY A 133 8.27 0.03 13.27
C GLY A 133 7.61 -0.68 14.45
N VAL A 134 8.37 -1.13 15.46
CA VAL A 134 7.84 -1.69 16.71
C VAL A 134 7.70 -0.58 17.75
N ARG A 135 6.52 -0.43 18.33
CA ARG A 135 6.27 0.47 19.45
C ARG A 135 6.60 -0.23 20.77
N GLY A 136 7.15 0.53 21.72
CA GLY A 136 7.42 0.04 23.07
C GLY A 136 6.23 0.21 24.02
N GLY A 137 6.40 -0.22 25.27
CA GLY A 137 5.39 -0.09 26.32
C GLY A 137 4.32 -1.17 26.23
N ASN A 138 3.05 -0.77 26.35
CA ASN A 138 1.89 -1.66 26.29
C ASN A 138 1.25 -1.75 24.89
N ILE A 139 1.97 -1.31 23.85
CA ILE A 139 1.51 -1.36 22.46
C ILE A 139 2.04 -2.63 21.80
N ARG A 140 1.15 -3.43 21.21
CA ARG A 140 1.52 -4.51 20.30
C ARG A 140 1.61 -3.97 18.88
N SER A 141 2.78 -4.10 18.24
CA SER A 141 2.95 -3.78 16.82
C SER A 141 3.03 -5.06 16.00
N ASP A 142 2.07 -5.24 15.11
CA ASP A 142 2.13 -6.29 14.09
C ASP A 142 2.78 -5.69 12.83
N ARG A 143 3.64 -6.46 12.16
CA ARG A 143 4.36 -6.04 10.95
C ARG A 143 4.11 -6.99 9.80
N PHE A 144 4.06 -6.47 8.58
CA PHE A 144 3.73 -7.25 7.39
C PHE A 144 4.52 -6.74 6.18
N LEU A 145 5.03 -7.70 5.40
CA LEU A 145 5.36 -7.50 3.99
C LEU A 145 4.17 -7.99 3.18
N TRP A 146 4.12 -7.67 1.89
CA TRP A 146 3.03 -8.12 1.04
C TRP A 146 3.00 -9.65 0.91
N SER A 147 4.18 -10.26 0.83
CA SER A 147 4.32 -11.71 0.72
C SER A 147 4.09 -12.47 2.01
N SER A 148 4.21 -11.83 3.18
CA SER A 148 4.16 -12.55 4.46
C SER A 148 3.93 -11.66 5.68
N PRO A 149 3.21 -12.17 6.69
CA PRO A 149 3.23 -11.58 8.03
C PRO A 149 4.61 -11.76 8.68
N LEU A 150 5.09 -10.71 9.32
CA LEU A 150 6.30 -10.69 10.11
C LEU A 150 5.92 -10.82 11.57
N GLN A 151 5.60 -12.05 12.00
CA GLN A 151 5.44 -12.30 13.42
C GLN A 151 6.75 -12.00 14.15
N VAL A 152 6.67 -11.17 15.19
CA VAL A 152 7.74 -11.08 16.19
C VAL A 152 7.74 -12.43 16.90
N ASN A 153 8.85 -13.18 16.84
CA ASN A 153 8.99 -14.35 17.72
C ASN A 153 8.81 -13.84 19.15
N GLY A 154 7.75 -14.31 19.83
CA GLY A 154 7.43 -13.88 21.18
C GLY A 154 8.66 -14.03 22.08
N GLY A 155 9.08 -12.91 22.65
CA GLY A 155 9.98 -12.89 23.81
C GLY A 155 9.20 -13.16 25.08
#